data_AF-A0A4W5KDA5-F1
#
_entry.id   AF-A0A4W5KDA5-F1
#
_cell.length_a   1.000
_cell.length_b   1.000
_cell.length_c   1.000
_cell.angle_alpha   90.00
_cell.angle_beta   90.00
_cell.angle_gamma   90.00
#
_symmetry.space_group_name_H-M   'P 1'
#
loop_
_entity.id
_entity.type
_entity.pdbx_description
1 polymer ?
#
loop_
_entity_poly.entity_id
_entity_poly.type
_entity_poly.pdbx_seq_one_letter_code
_entity_poly.pdbx_strand_id
1 'polypeptide(L)'
;MVSVKVWAYIKGYCKRNGLLTLSVIAVVSGCVLGFSLRSFNLSTQIYFSFPGELLMRMLKMLILPLITSSLMSGLSAMDTKASGRLGVLTITYYLWTTFIAVIVGIILVLVIHPGTGTEKDGHRGGSGPVMTSADALLDLIRYICTPASIYAHTDESDLFLFVFSSGSLAVLWFCVDLIILNQ
;
A
#
# COMPACT_ATOMS: atom_id res chain seq x y z
N MET A 1 39.85 18.16 13.17
CA MET A 1 39.47 17.85 14.57
C MET A 1 37.95 17.72 14.79
N VAL A 2 37.09 18.39 14.00
CA VAL A 2 35.61 18.33 14.12
C VAL A 2 35.00 16.99 13.69
N SER A 3 35.53 16.37 12.63
CA SER A 3 34.98 15.12 12.05
C SER A 3 34.99 13.92 13.01
N VAL A 4 35.95 13.85 13.95
CA VAL A 4 36.11 12.71 14.87
C VAL A 4 35.11 12.77 16.04
N LYS A 5 34.78 13.98 16.52
CA LYS A 5 33.79 14.19 17.59
C LYS A 5 32.36 13.87 17.11
N VAL A 6 32.06 14.23 15.86
CA VAL A 6 30.79 13.91 15.19
C VAL A 6 30.61 12.40 15.03
N TRP A 7 31.68 11.68 14.67
CA TRP A 7 31.66 10.22 14.54
C TRP A 7 31.33 9.50 15.86
N ALA A 8 31.90 9.95 16.98
CA ALA A 8 31.63 9.38 18.30
C ALA A 8 30.18 9.62 18.76
N TYR A 9 29.60 10.79 18.44
CA TYR A 9 28.22 11.14 18.76
C TYR A 9 27.21 10.31 17.95
N ILE A 10 27.46 10.18 16.63
CA ILE A 10 26.66 9.34 15.73
C ILE A 10 26.68 7.87 16.18
N LYS A 11 27.84 7.35 16.61
CA LYS A 11 27.99 5.97 17.07
C LYS A 11 27.18 5.68 18.35
N GLY A 12 27.07 6.68 19.24
CA GLY A 12 26.24 6.59 20.46
C GLY A 12 24.72 6.66 20.19
N TYR A 13 24.31 7.51 19.24
CA TYR A 13 22.90 7.61 18.81
C TYR A 13 22.43 6.40 18.00
N CYS A 14 23.29 5.87 17.12
CA CYS A 14 23.01 4.70 16.27
C CYS A 14 22.80 3.41 17.10
N LYS A 15 23.37 3.32 18.30
CA LYS A 15 23.15 2.18 19.20
C LYS A 15 21.78 2.19 19.88
N ARG A 16 21.15 3.36 20.05
CA ARG A 16 19.80 3.49 20.65
C ARG A 16 18.69 3.54 19.60
N ASN A 17 18.91 4.24 18.48
CA ASN A 17 17.91 4.48 17.44
C ASN A 17 18.38 3.96 16.07
N GLY A 18 19.00 2.78 16.06
CA GLY A 18 19.72 2.23 14.90
C GLY A 18 18.86 2.09 13.65
N LEU A 19 17.65 1.54 13.76
CA LEU A 19 16.77 1.29 12.62
C LEU A 19 16.30 2.59 11.95
N LEU A 20 15.84 3.56 12.74
CA LEU A 20 15.34 4.85 12.22
C LEU A 20 16.46 5.63 11.51
N THR A 21 17.65 5.66 12.10
CA THR A 21 18.79 6.39 11.54
C THR A 21 19.25 5.76 10.22
N LEU A 22 19.22 4.42 10.13
CA LEU A 22 19.61 3.68 8.93
C LEU A 22 18.59 3.90 7.79
N SER A 23 17.29 3.94 8.06
CA SER A 23 16.25 4.28 7.07
C SER A 23 16.41 5.69 6.51
N VAL A 24 16.70 6.68 7.36
CA VAL A 24 16.91 8.06 6.91
C VAL A 24 18.17 8.17 6.03
N ILE A 25 19.28 7.54 6.44
CA ILE A 25 20.52 7.51 5.65
C ILE A 25 20.32 6.78 4.31
N ALA A 26 19.50 5.72 4.27
CA ALA A 26 19.18 4.99 3.04
C ALA A 26 18.37 5.86 2.06
N VAL A 27 17.38 6.63 2.54
CA VAL A 27 16.61 7.54 1.69
C VAL A 27 17.50 8.67 1.15
N VAL A 28 18.29 9.31 2.02
CA VAL A 28 19.19 10.40 1.61
C VAL A 28 20.23 9.91 0.60
N SER A 29 20.89 8.78 0.87
CA SER A 29 21.87 8.20 -0.06
C SER A 29 21.22 7.75 -1.37
N GLY A 30 20.01 7.18 -1.35
CA GLY A 30 19.22 6.84 -2.53
C GLY A 30 18.86 8.06 -3.39
N CYS A 31 18.42 9.17 -2.78
CA CYS A 31 18.13 10.42 -3.49
C CYS A 31 19.39 11.02 -4.13
N VAL A 32 20.51 11.04 -3.40
CA VAL A 32 21.80 11.57 -3.91
C VAL A 32 22.31 10.72 -5.06
N LEU A 33 22.30 9.39 -4.92
CA LEU A 33 22.70 8.47 -5.98
C LEU A 33 21.78 8.61 -7.21
N GLY A 34 20.46 8.71 -7.01
CA GLY A 34 19.48 8.91 -8.08
C GLY A 34 19.70 10.20 -8.86
N PHE A 35 19.97 11.31 -8.17
CA PHE A 35 20.28 12.59 -8.80
C PHE A 35 21.63 12.55 -9.54
N SER A 36 22.65 11.94 -8.93
CA SER A 36 23.97 11.81 -9.54
C SER A 36 23.94 10.92 -10.80
N LEU A 37 23.18 9.82 -10.78
CA LEU A 37 22.98 8.93 -11.93
C LEU A 37 22.27 9.63 -13.10
N ARG A 38 21.32 10.53 -12.82
CA ARG A 38 20.65 11.37 -13.83
C ARG A 38 21.66 12.29 -14.55
N SER A 39 22.67 12.78 -13.83
CA SER A 39 23.67 13.69 -14.37
C SER A 39 24.71 13.01 -15.28
N PHE A 40 24.97 11.71 -15.11
CA PHE A 40 26.04 10.99 -15.82
C PHE A 40 25.60 10.18 -17.06
N ASN A 41 24.32 10.25 -17.47
CA ASN A 41 23.81 9.74 -18.76
C ASN A 41 24.35 8.36 -19.19
N LEU A 42 24.29 7.35 -18.30
CA LEU A 42 24.89 6.04 -18.54
C LEU A 42 23.91 4.87 -18.34
N SER A 43 24.09 3.85 -19.20
CA SER A 43 23.37 2.58 -19.36
C SER A 43 23.32 1.65 -18.12
N THR A 44 23.72 2.14 -16.95
CA THR A 44 23.89 1.36 -15.71
C THR A 44 22.65 1.37 -14.80
N GLN A 45 21.52 1.95 -15.26
CA GLN A 45 20.29 2.08 -14.46
C GLN A 45 19.67 0.74 -14.06
N ILE A 46 19.86 -0.31 -14.88
CA ILE A 46 19.21 -1.62 -14.66
C ILE A 46 19.72 -2.28 -13.37
N TYR A 47 21.01 -2.15 -13.06
CA TYR A 47 21.61 -2.76 -11.88
C TYR A 47 21.23 -2.07 -10.56
N PHE A 48 20.95 -0.76 -10.58
CA PHE A 48 20.59 -0.02 -9.37
C PHE A 48 19.13 -0.20 -8.94
N SER A 49 18.22 -0.49 -9.89
CA SER A 49 16.80 -0.74 -9.58
C SER A 49 16.53 -2.15 -9.04
N PHE A 50 17.46 -3.10 -9.26
CA PHE A 50 17.34 -4.49 -8.81
C PHE A 50 17.09 -4.67 -7.30
N PRO A 51 17.84 -4.04 -6.37
CA PRO A 51 17.57 -4.18 -4.93
C PRO A 51 16.20 -3.60 -4.51
N GLY A 52 15.69 -2.59 -5.21
CA GLY A 52 14.38 -2.00 -4.94
C GLY A 52 13.22 -2.90 -5.40
N GLU A 53 13.37 -3.55 -6.55
CA GLU A 53 12.40 -4.50 -7.08
C GLU A 53 12.28 -5.73 -6.17
N LEU A 54 13.41 -6.29 -5.73
CA LEU A 54 13.46 -7.43 -4.81
C LEU A 54 12.80 -7.11 -3.46
N LEU A 55 13.04 -5.90 -2.91
CA LEU A 55 12.38 -5.43 -1.69
C LEU A 55 10.86 -5.30 -1.87
N MET A 56 10.42 -4.71 -2.97
CA MET A 56 8.99 -4.57 -3.27
C MET A 56 8.30 -5.93 -3.44
N ARG A 57 8.99 -6.92 -4.03
CA ARG A 57 8.45 -8.28 -4.17
C ARG A 57 8.31 -8.98 -2.82
N MET A 58 9.31 -8.86 -1.94
CA MET A 58 9.24 -9.40 -0.57
C MET A 58 8.11 -8.76 0.25
N LEU A 59 7.94 -7.43 0.19
CA LEU A 59 6.86 -6.74 0.92
C LEU A 59 5.46 -7.14 0.42
N LYS A 60 5.27 -7.31 -0.89
CA LYS A 60 3.97 -7.71 -1.47
C LYS A 60 3.56 -9.13 -1.05
N MET A 61 4.51 -10.06 -0.90
CA MET A 61 4.20 -11.41 -0.45
C MET A 61 3.78 -11.45 1.04
N LEU A 62 4.29 -10.51 1.84
CA LEU A 62 4.05 -10.43 3.28
C LEU A 62 2.80 -9.59 3.64
N ILE A 63 2.49 -8.55 2.87
CA ILE A 63 1.36 -7.66 3.17
C ILE A 63 0.01 -8.38 3.10
N LEU A 64 -0.18 -9.25 2.11
CA LEU A 64 -1.45 -9.94 1.85
C LEU A 64 -1.88 -10.85 3.04
N PRO A 65 -1.04 -11.77 3.56
CA PRO A 65 -1.40 -12.61 4.70
C PRO A 65 -1.45 -11.87 6.06
N LEU A 66 -0.64 -10.81 6.23
CA LEU A 66 -0.66 -10.03 7.48
C LEU A 66 -1.94 -9.19 7.61
N ILE A 67 -2.43 -8.61 6.52
CA ILE A 67 -3.66 -7.82 6.56
C ILE A 67 -4.86 -8.72 6.91
N THR A 68 -5.00 -9.88 6.28
CA THR A 68 -6.16 -10.76 6.51
C THR A 68 -6.19 -11.31 7.94
N SER A 69 -5.05 -11.78 8.46
CA SER A 69 -4.95 -12.27 9.84
C SER A 69 -5.18 -11.16 10.88
N SER A 70 -4.63 -9.96 10.65
CA SER A 70 -4.82 -8.81 11.54
C SER A 70 -6.27 -8.33 11.56
N LEU A 71 -6.94 -8.27 10.40
CA LEU A 71 -8.36 -7.89 10.32
C LEU A 71 -9.25 -8.93 11.01
N MET A 72 -9.00 -10.22 10.79
CA MET A 72 -9.80 -11.29 11.38
C MET A 72 -9.71 -11.30 12.91
N SER A 73 -8.49 -11.22 13.46
CA SER A 73 -8.27 -11.13 14.92
C SER A 73 -8.84 -9.84 15.50
N GLY A 74 -8.69 -8.71 14.80
CA GLY A 74 -9.23 -7.42 15.23
C GLY A 74 -10.76 -7.38 15.29
N LEU A 75 -11.43 -8.03 14.33
CA LEU A 75 -12.89 -8.10 14.30
C LEU A 75 -13.45 -9.12 15.31
N SER A 76 -12.75 -10.23 15.56
CA SER A 76 -13.17 -11.25 16.54
C SER A 76 -13.11 -10.77 17.99
N ALA A 77 -12.27 -9.79 18.32
CA ALA A 77 -12.13 -9.25 19.67
C ALA A 77 -13.20 -8.20 20.03
N MET A 78 -14.04 -7.79 19.07
CA MET A 78 -15.00 -6.70 19.22
C MET A 78 -16.44 -7.22 19.19
N ASP A 79 -17.29 -6.72 20.10
CA ASP A 79 -18.73 -6.99 20.07
C ASP A 79 -19.37 -6.56 18.74
N THR A 80 -20.35 -7.33 18.27
CA THR A 80 -21.07 -7.08 17.01
C THR A 80 -21.68 -5.68 16.91
N LYS A 81 -22.13 -5.09 18.02
CA LYS A 81 -22.62 -3.70 18.08
C LYS A 81 -21.50 -2.65 18.04
N ALA A 82 -20.33 -2.96 18.60
CA ALA A 82 -19.19 -2.05 18.62
C ALA A 82 -18.51 -1.99 17.23
N SER A 83 -18.37 -3.14 16.57
CA SER A 83 -17.81 -3.26 15.21
C SER A 83 -18.56 -2.38 14.20
N GLY A 84 -19.91 -2.38 14.24
CA GLY A 84 -20.73 -1.54 13.36
C GLY A 84 -20.52 -0.03 13.57
N ARG A 85 -20.40 0.44 14.82
CA ARG A 85 -20.16 1.86 15.12
C ARG A 85 -18.76 2.31 14.70
N LEU A 86 -17.74 1.47 14.89
CA LEU A 86 -16.38 1.74 14.44
C LEU A 86 -16.29 1.78 12.91
N GLY A 87 -16.99 0.89 12.21
CA GLY A 87 -17.10 0.89 10.75
C GLY A 87 -17.73 2.17 10.22
N VAL A 88 -18.88 2.58 10.76
CA VAL A 88 -19.56 3.83 10.35
C VAL A 88 -18.68 5.04 10.61
N LEU A 89 -18.04 5.13 11.79
CA LEU A 89 -17.12 6.22 12.11
C LEU A 89 -15.96 6.29 11.11
N THR A 90 -15.39 5.14 10.75
CA THR A 90 -14.27 5.05 9.79
C THR A 90 -14.70 5.49 8.39
N ILE A 91 -15.86 5.03 7.92
CA ILE A 91 -16.41 5.41 6.61
C ILE A 91 -16.68 6.91 6.55
N THR A 92 -17.38 7.47 7.55
CA THR A 92 -17.66 8.91 7.61
C THR A 92 -16.37 9.73 7.67
N TYR A 93 -15.40 9.31 8.48
CA TYR A 93 -14.09 9.98 8.56
C TYR A 93 -13.35 9.94 7.22
N TYR A 94 -13.34 8.79 6.52
CA TYR A 94 -12.67 8.63 5.23
C TYR A 94 -13.31 9.49 4.13
N LEU A 95 -14.64 9.55 4.08
CA LEU A 95 -15.36 10.41 3.15
C LEU A 95 -15.06 11.89 3.40
N TRP A 96 -15.02 12.31 4.67
CA TRP A 96 -14.73 13.69 5.02
C TRP A 96 -13.30 14.11 4.64
N THR A 97 -12.30 13.28 4.96
CA THR A 97 -10.90 13.59 4.64
C THR A 97 -10.61 13.54 3.13
N THR A 98 -11.22 12.60 2.40
CA THR A 98 -11.08 12.52 0.93
C THR A 98 -11.72 13.73 0.26
N PHE A 99 -12.88 14.18 0.72
CA PHE A 99 -13.52 15.39 0.21
C PHE A 99 -12.64 16.64 0.38
N ILE A 100 -12.07 16.83 1.58
CA ILE A 100 -11.13 17.92 1.84
C ILE A 100 -9.88 17.81 0.96
N ALA A 101 -9.29 16.61 0.85
CA ALA A 101 -8.10 16.38 0.03
C ALA A 101 -8.35 16.68 -1.45
N VAL A 102 -9.52 16.32 -1.99
CA VAL A 102 -9.92 16.60 -3.38
C VAL A 102 -10.08 18.12 -3.59
N ILE A 103 -10.75 18.83 -2.68
CA ILE A 103 -10.90 20.29 -2.78
C ILE A 103 -9.53 20.96 -2.79
N VAL A 104 -8.65 20.59 -1.86
CA VAL A 104 -7.29 21.15 -1.78
C VAL A 104 -6.49 20.80 -3.05
N GLY A 105 -6.61 19.58 -3.56
CA GLY A 105 -5.96 19.15 -4.81
C GLY A 105 -6.43 19.95 -6.03
N ILE A 106 -7.74 20.21 -6.13
CA ILE A 106 -8.33 21.02 -7.20
C ILE A 106 -7.86 22.48 -7.09
N ILE A 107 -7.85 23.06 -5.89
CA ILE A 107 -7.33 24.42 -5.68
C ILE A 107 -5.85 24.47 -6.08
N LEU A 108 -5.04 23.50 -5.66
CA LEU A 108 -3.61 23.48 -5.94
C LEU A 108 -3.32 23.34 -7.45
N VAL A 109 -4.03 22.46 -8.16
CA VAL A 109 -3.85 22.29 -9.62
C VAL A 109 -4.31 23.53 -10.39
N LEU A 110 -5.36 24.21 -9.93
CA LEU A 110 -5.83 25.48 -10.51
C LEU A 110 -4.92 26.65 -10.17
N VAL A 111 -4.16 26.62 -9.07
CA VAL A 111 -3.19 27.68 -8.75
C VAL A 111 -1.89 27.48 -9.53
N ILE A 112 -1.36 26.26 -9.53
CA ILE A 112 -0.07 25.94 -10.14
C ILE A 112 -0.19 25.81 -11.67
N HIS A 113 -1.38 25.45 -12.19
CA HIS A 113 -1.60 25.09 -13.60
C HIS A 113 -0.47 24.24 -14.18
N PRO A 114 -0.18 23.05 -13.61
CA PRO A 114 0.87 22.19 -14.12
C PRO A 114 0.44 21.63 -15.48
N GLY A 115 0.83 22.28 -16.57
CA GLY A 115 0.43 21.86 -17.92
C GLY A 115 0.74 22.83 -19.05
N THR A 116 1.03 24.10 -18.77
CA THR A 116 1.30 25.12 -19.80
C THR A 116 2.68 25.02 -20.47
N GLY A 117 3.47 23.98 -20.16
CA GLY A 117 4.87 23.85 -20.60
C GLY A 117 5.18 22.65 -21.49
N THR A 118 4.20 21.88 -21.96
CA THR A 118 4.46 20.76 -22.87
C THR A 118 3.28 20.54 -23.83
N GLU A 119 3.30 21.27 -24.94
CA GLU A 119 2.64 20.81 -26.16
C GLU A 119 3.43 19.59 -26.66
N LYS A 120 3.01 18.41 -26.23
CA LYS A 120 3.27 17.17 -26.96
C LYS A 120 2.02 16.92 -27.82
N ASP A 121 2.00 17.56 -28.98
CA ASP A 121 1.27 17.05 -30.13
C ASP A 121 1.66 15.60 -30.36
N GLY A 122 0.76 14.67 -30.02
CA GLY A 122 1.05 13.25 -30.22
C GLY A 122 0.38 12.25 -29.28
N HIS A 123 -0.77 12.56 -28.69
CA HIS A 123 -1.68 11.49 -28.24
C HIS A 123 -2.92 11.47 -29.11
N ARG A 124 -2.78 10.65 -30.15
CA ARG A 124 -3.85 9.98 -30.90
C ARG A 124 -5.05 9.80 -29.99
N GLY A 125 -6.17 10.38 -30.41
CA GLY A 125 -7.48 10.16 -29.81
C GLY A 125 -7.70 8.68 -29.53
N GLY A 126 -8.20 8.42 -28.33
CA GLY A 126 -8.42 7.08 -27.80
C GLY A 126 -9.22 6.21 -28.76
N SER A 127 -8.59 5.11 -29.17
CA SER A 127 -9.27 3.92 -29.65
C SER A 127 -9.26 2.83 -28.56
N GLY A 128 -9.29 3.25 -27.29
CA GLY A 128 -9.78 2.41 -26.20
C GLY A 128 -11.28 2.64 -26.08
N PRO A 129 -12.08 1.62 -25.73
CA PRO A 129 -13.51 1.82 -25.51
C PRO A 129 -13.71 3.01 -24.57
N VAL A 130 -14.54 3.96 -24.96
CA VAL A 130 -15.01 5.05 -24.09
C VAL A 130 -15.72 4.37 -22.92
N MET A 131 -14.96 4.06 -21.86
CA MET A 131 -15.52 3.57 -20.62
C MET A 131 -16.35 4.72 -20.07
N THR A 132 -17.66 4.57 -20.17
CA THR A 132 -18.58 5.53 -19.61
C THR A 132 -18.44 5.46 -18.08
N SER A 133 -18.72 6.59 -17.41
CA SER A 133 -19.00 6.70 -15.97
C SER A 133 -19.53 5.39 -15.40
N ALA A 134 -20.71 5.04 -15.93
CA ALA A 134 -21.54 3.88 -15.63
C ALA A 134 -20.80 2.54 -15.75
N ASP A 135 -19.96 2.36 -16.76
CA ASP A 135 -19.25 1.09 -16.98
C ASP A 135 -18.23 0.83 -15.88
N ALA A 136 -17.52 1.86 -15.41
CA ALA A 136 -16.55 1.73 -14.34
C ALA A 136 -17.20 1.42 -12.97
N LEU A 137 -18.34 2.04 -12.65
CA LEU A 137 -19.05 1.68 -11.40
C LEU A 137 -19.73 0.32 -11.54
N LEU A 138 -20.24 -0.04 -12.72
CA LEU A 138 -20.77 -1.39 -12.97
C LEU A 138 -19.67 -2.45 -12.83
N ASP A 139 -18.44 -2.17 -13.26
CA ASP A 139 -17.30 -3.06 -13.11
C ASP A 139 -16.88 -3.22 -11.64
N LEU A 140 -16.87 -2.13 -10.88
CA LEU A 140 -16.64 -2.16 -9.42
C LEU A 140 -17.72 -2.98 -8.70
N ILE A 141 -18.99 -2.79 -9.06
CA ILE A 141 -20.12 -3.53 -8.48
C ILE A 141 -20.04 -5.01 -8.86
N ARG A 142 -19.68 -5.34 -10.11
CA ARG A 142 -19.44 -6.73 -10.54
C ARG A 142 -18.31 -7.37 -9.75
N TYR A 143 -17.20 -6.65 -9.55
CA TYR A 143 -16.09 -7.14 -8.72
C TYR A 143 -16.52 -7.46 -7.27
N ILE A 144 -17.45 -6.68 -6.70
CA ILE A 144 -18.00 -6.91 -5.35
C ILE A 144 -19.06 -8.03 -5.31
N CYS A 145 -19.94 -8.12 -6.32
CA CYS A 145 -21.10 -9.03 -6.32
C CYS A 145 -20.82 -10.43 -6.89
N THR A 146 -19.82 -10.60 -7.76
CA THR A 146 -19.46 -11.91 -8.34
C THR A 146 -18.06 -12.34 -7.89
N PRO A 147 -17.92 -12.98 -6.71
CA PRO A 147 -16.66 -13.60 -6.32
C PRO A 147 -16.33 -14.89 -7.11
N ALA A 148 -17.17 -15.30 -8.07
CA ALA A 148 -17.11 -16.63 -8.68
C ALA A 148 -16.23 -16.77 -9.95
N SER A 149 -15.74 -15.69 -10.57
CA SER A 149 -14.94 -15.78 -11.82
C SER A 149 -13.42 -15.71 -11.63
N ILE A 150 -12.92 -15.70 -10.39
CA ILE A 150 -11.48 -15.60 -10.08
C ILE A 150 -10.71 -16.90 -10.38
N TYR A 151 -11.39 -18.01 -10.65
CA TYR A 151 -10.75 -19.31 -10.91
C TYR A 151 -10.14 -19.50 -12.32
N ALA A 152 -10.24 -18.51 -13.23
CA ALA A 152 -9.79 -18.66 -14.62
C ALA A 152 -8.40 -18.07 -14.94
N HIS A 153 -7.70 -17.48 -13.96
CA HIS A 153 -6.31 -17.03 -14.10
C HIS A 153 -5.50 -17.46 -12.86
N THR A 154 -5.41 -18.78 -12.67
CA THR A 154 -4.77 -19.42 -11.53
C THR A 154 -3.32 -19.76 -11.86
N ASP A 155 -2.38 -18.96 -11.36
CA ASP A 155 -0.99 -19.35 -11.07
C ASP A 155 -0.36 -18.25 -10.17
N GLU A 156 -0.66 -18.32 -8.85
CA GLU A 156 0.01 -17.70 -7.67
C GLU A 156 -0.97 -17.54 -6.48
N SER A 157 -2.28 -17.66 -6.69
CA SER A 157 -3.34 -17.46 -5.68
C SER A 157 -3.62 -18.65 -4.76
N ASP A 158 -3.05 -19.84 -5.02
CA ASP A 158 -3.33 -21.06 -4.24
C ASP A 158 -2.79 -21.00 -2.80
N LEU A 159 -1.71 -20.25 -2.57
CA LEU A 159 -1.17 -20.05 -1.22
C LEU A 159 -2.07 -19.17 -0.35
N PHE A 160 -2.76 -18.20 -0.96
CA PHE A 160 -3.71 -17.33 -0.25
C PHE A 160 -4.97 -18.08 0.14
N LEU A 161 -5.52 -18.91 -0.75
CA LEU A 161 -6.70 -19.73 -0.45
C LEU A 161 -6.38 -20.83 0.57
N PHE A 162 -5.16 -21.39 0.56
CA PHE A 162 -4.71 -22.33 1.61
C PHE A 162 -4.57 -21.64 2.98
N VAL A 163 -3.99 -20.43 3.07
CA VAL A 163 -3.88 -19.67 4.33
C VAL A 163 -5.24 -19.18 4.81
N PHE A 164 -6.14 -18.77 3.91
CA PHE A 164 -7.48 -18.29 4.24
C PHE A 164 -8.44 -19.42 4.62
N SER A 165 -8.32 -20.59 3.98
CA SER A 165 -9.04 -21.81 4.34
C SER A 165 -8.56 -22.35 5.70
N SER A 166 -7.24 -22.40 5.92
CA SER A 166 -6.64 -22.77 7.21
C SER A 166 -7.01 -21.77 8.32
N GLY A 167 -7.02 -20.47 8.00
CA GLY A 167 -7.42 -19.41 8.91
C GLY A 167 -8.91 -19.42 9.25
N SER A 168 -9.78 -19.74 8.28
CA SER A 168 -11.21 -19.88 8.51
C SER A 168 -11.53 -21.08 9.40
N LEU A 169 -10.83 -22.21 9.20
CA LEU A 169 -10.88 -23.37 10.10
C LEU A 169 -10.37 -23.02 11.50
N ALA A 170 -9.30 -22.23 11.62
CA ALA A 170 -8.79 -21.76 12.90
C ALA A 170 -9.76 -20.80 13.60
N VAL A 171 -10.46 -19.93 12.87
CA VAL A 171 -11.45 -19.01 13.46
C VAL A 171 -12.73 -19.74 13.83
N LEU A 172 -13.18 -20.72 13.04
CA LEU A 172 -14.25 -21.64 13.46
C LEU A 172 -13.85 -22.42 14.70
N TRP A 173 -12.61 -22.91 14.78
CA TRP A 173 -12.08 -23.58 15.96
C TRP A 173 -12.02 -22.65 17.17
N PHE A 174 -11.55 -21.41 17.01
CA PHE A 174 -11.48 -20.39 18.07
C PHE A 174 -12.88 -19.94 18.53
N CYS A 175 -13.83 -19.84 17.61
CA CYS A 175 -15.21 -19.48 17.90
C CYS A 175 -15.92 -20.63 18.63
N VAL A 176 -15.63 -21.89 18.26
CA VAL A 176 -16.07 -23.09 18.98
C VAL A 176 -15.44 -23.16 20.37
N ASP A 177 -14.14 -22.90 20.52
CA ASP A 177 -13.46 -22.83 21.83
C ASP A 177 -14.06 -21.73 22.72
N LEU A 178 -14.35 -20.55 22.16
CA LEU A 178 -14.96 -19.43 22.91
C LEU A 178 -16.41 -19.72 23.33
N ILE A 179 -17.17 -20.46 22.51
CA ILE A 179 -18.52 -20.93 22.83
C ILE A 179 -18.51 -22.06 23.88
N ILE A 180 -17.51 -22.94 23.83
CA ILE A 180 -17.32 -24.01 24.83
C ILE A 180 -16.82 -23.45 26.17
N LEU A 181 -16.04 -22.36 26.19
CA LEU A 181 -15.60 -21.66 27.40
C LEU A 181 -16.64 -20.66 27.96
N ASN A 182 -17.71 -20.36 27.22
CA ASN A 182 -18.84 -19.53 27.66
C ASN A 182 -20.10 -20.38 27.93
N GLN A 183 -19.90 -21.60 28.41
CA GLN A 183 -20.85 -22.48 29.10
C GLN A 183 -20.20 -22.94 30.40
#